data_AF-A0A1W1EJI6-F1
#
_entry.id   AF-A0A1W1EJI6-F1
#
_cell.length_a   1.000
_cell.length_b   1.000
_cell.length_c   1.000
_cell.angle_alpha   90.00
_cell.angle_beta   90.00
_cell.angle_gamma   90.00
#
_symmetry.space_group_name_H-M   'P 1'
#
loop_
_entity.id
_entity.type
_entity.pdbx_description
1 polymer ?
#
loop_
_entity_poly.entity_id
_entity_poly.type
_entity_poly.pdbx_seq_one_letter_code
_entity_poly.pdbx_strand_id
1 'polypeptide(L)'
;MQIDDRVLEKLEKLSYINIDDNKKDEIISQLSDIVSYVENLNELDTDNLNASFSTLSGGTPLREDLPKEDSSIVKSILSNTSYAEDDFFIVPAIIE
;
A
#
# COMPACT_ATOMS: atom_id res chain seq x y z
N MET A 1 -20.33 -8.26 -2.55
CA MET A 1 -19.88 -8.03 -1.15
C MET A 1 -20.49 -6.72 -0.64
N GLN A 2 -20.95 -6.62 0.62
CA GLN A 2 -21.53 -5.37 1.13
C GLN A 2 -20.49 -4.56 1.92
N ILE A 3 -20.33 -3.29 1.57
CA ILE A 3 -19.48 -2.34 2.30
C ILE A 3 -20.40 -1.54 3.24
N ASP A 4 -20.13 -1.65 4.54
CA ASP A 4 -20.81 -0.92 5.60
C ASP A 4 -19.80 -0.05 6.37
N ASP A 5 -20.28 0.78 7.30
CA ASP A 5 -19.43 1.68 8.09
C ASP A 5 -18.31 0.94 8.82
N ARG A 6 -18.59 -0.26 9.34
CA ARG A 6 -17.60 -1.07 10.06
C ARG A 6 -16.49 -1.56 9.14
N VAL A 7 -16.84 -1.94 7.90
CA VAL A 7 -15.86 -2.28 6.87
C VAL A 7 -15.06 -1.04 6.48
N LEU A 8 -15.70 0.12 6.33
CA LEU A 8 -15.01 1.37 6.02
C LEU A 8 -14.00 1.75 7.12
N GLU A 9 -14.40 1.75 8.40
CA GLU A 9 -13.51 2.02 9.54
C GLU A 9 -12.31 1.07 9.59
N LYS A 10 -12.54 -0.20 9.25
CA LYS A 10 -11.45 -1.18 9.17
C LYS A 10 -10.48 -0.85 8.03
N LEU A 11 -11.00 -0.41 6.88
CA LEU A 11 -10.17 0.00 5.74
C LEU A 11 -9.38 1.28 6.04
N GLU A 12 -9.98 2.26 6.71
CA GLU A 12 -9.30 3.48 7.17
C GLU A 12 -8.10 3.12 8.04
N LYS A 13 -8.29 2.23 9.02
CA LYS A 13 -7.21 1.80 9.92
C LYS A 13 -6.11 1.02 9.21
N LEU A 14 -6.46 0.14 8.27
CA LEU A 14 -5.49 -0.66 7.53
C LEU A 14 -4.69 0.17 6.52
N SER A 15 -5.31 1.19 5.94
CA SER A 15 -4.68 2.08 4.96
C SER A 15 -4.00 3.30 5.58
N TYR A 16 -4.23 3.55 6.88
CA TYR A 16 -3.82 4.79 7.56
C TYR A 16 -4.38 6.06 6.88
N ILE A 17 -5.60 5.97 6.34
CA ILE A 17 -6.32 7.10 5.72
C ILE A 17 -7.53 7.43 6.59
N ASN A 18 -7.59 8.66 7.09
CA ASN A 18 -8.76 9.17 7.79
C ASN A 18 -9.75 9.80 6.81
N ILE A 19 -11.01 9.41 6.88
CA ILE A 19 -12.11 9.93 6.06
C ILE A 19 -13.00 10.80 6.95
N ASP A 20 -13.22 12.03 6.50
CA ASP A 20 -14.18 12.92 7.13
C ASP A 20 -15.58 12.29 7.19
N ASP A 21 -16.26 12.40 8.33
CA ASP A 21 -17.58 11.79 8.53
C ASP A 21 -18.62 12.21 7.47
N ASN A 22 -18.49 13.43 6.92
CA ASN A 22 -19.39 13.93 5.89
C ASN A 22 -19.20 13.29 4.50
N LYS A 23 -18.13 12.51 4.28
CA LYS A 23 -17.81 11.82 3.03
C LYS A 23 -17.98 10.31 3.13
N LYS A 24 -18.22 9.76 4.32
CA LYS A 24 -18.31 8.31 4.53
C LYS A 24 -19.38 7.65 3.66
N ASP A 25 -20.59 8.21 3.66
CA ASP A 25 -21.71 7.69 2.85
C ASP A 25 -21.38 7.69 1.35
N GLU A 26 -20.75 8.77 0.86
CA GLU A 26 -20.34 8.89 -0.55
C GLU A 26 -19.30 7.81 -0.91
N ILE A 27 -18.29 7.62 -0.07
CA ILE A 27 -17.22 6.65 -0.30
C ILE A 27 -17.74 5.23 -0.22
N ILE A 28 -18.67 4.93 0.71
CA ILE A 28 -19.32 3.61 0.79
C ILE A 28 -20.05 3.30 -0.52
N SER A 29 -20.80 4.27 -1.06
CA SER A 29 -21.49 4.12 -2.35
C SER A 29 -20.49 3.85 -3.48
N GLN A 30 -19.46 4.69 -3.60
CA GLN A 30 -18.46 4.57 -4.68
C GLN A 30 -17.70 3.23 -4.61
N LEU A 31 -17.29 2.80 -3.42
CA LEU A 31 -16.61 1.51 -3.25
C LEU A 31 -17.55 0.33 -3.57
N SER A 32 -18.82 0.44 -3.20
CA SER A 32 -19.83 -0.58 -3.53
C SER A 32 -20.05 -0.71 -5.03
N ASP A 33 -20.07 0.42 -5.75
CA ASP A 33 -20.18 0.44 -7.22
C ASP A 33 -18.94 -0.18 -7.88
N ILE A 34 -17.74 0.14 -7.39
CA ILE A 34 -16.48 -0.44 -7.90
C ILE A 34 -16.47 -1.95 -7.71
N VAL A 35 -16.81 -2.44 -6.52
CA VAL A 35 -16.84 -3.89 -6.24
C VAL A 35 -17.87 -4.58 -7.13
N SER A 36 -19.06 -4.01 -7.27
CA SER A 36 -20.11 -4.55 -8.15
C SER A 36 -19.65 -4.60 -9.61
N TYR A 37 -18.87 -3.61 -10.07
CA TYR A 37 -18.31 -3.64 -11.41
C TYR A 37 -17.26 -4.74 -11.60
N VAL A 38 -16.43 -4.99 -10.58
CA VAL A 38 -15.42 -6.06 -10.60
C VAL A 38 -16.07 -7.45 -10.54
N GLU A 39 -17.25 -7.60 -9.93
CA GLU A 39 -17.99 -8.87 -9.88
C GLU A 39 -18.34 -9.42 -11.28
N ASN A 40 -18.36 -8.57 -12.33
CA ASN A 40 -18.50 -9.02 -13.73
C ASN A 40 -17.42 -10.03 -14.15
N LEU A 41 -16.23 -9.99 -13.53
CA LEU A 41 -15.14 -10.93 -13.83
C LEU A 41 -15.47 -12.37 -13.41
N ASN A 42 -16.44 -12.56 -12.49
CA ASN A 42 -16.86 -13.89 -12.02
C ASN A 42 -17.61 -14.69 -13.10
N GLU A 43 -18.02 -14.08 -14.20
CA GLU A 43 -18.65 -14.77 -15.33
C GLU A 43 -17.65 -15.59 -16.16
N LEU A 44 -16.35 -15.34 -15.98
CA LEU A 44 -15.29 -15.99 -16.74
C LEU A 44 -14.78 -17.23 -15.98
N ASP A 45 -14.72 -18.37 -16.67
CA ASP A 45 -14.06 -19.57 -16.14
C ASP A 45 -12.54 -19.39 -16.17
N THR A 46 -11.93 -19.39 -14.98
CA THR A 46 -10.48 -19.27 -14.79
C THR A 46 -9.85 -20.51 -14.16
N ASP A 47 -10.57 -21.62 -14.01
CA ASP A 47 -10.11 -22.81 -13.27
C ASP A 47 -8.81 -23.41 -13.83
N ASN A 48 -8.60 -23.28 -15.14
CA ASN A 48 -7.43 -23.82 -15.85
C ASN A 48 -6.36 -22.76 -16.14
N LEU A 49 -6.49 -21.54 -15.60
CA LEU A 49 -5.52 -20.46 -15.79
C LEU A 49 -4.53 -20.40 -14.62
N ASN A 50 -3.25 -20.12 -14.94
CA ASN A 50 -2.26 -19.85 -13.90
C ASN A 50 -2.53 -18.46 -13.30
N ALA A 51 -2.56 -18.37 -11.97
CA ALA A 51 -2.79 -17.12 -11.23
C ALA A 51 -1.67 -16.07 -11.42
N SER A 52 -0.50 -16.48 -11.91
CA SER A 52 0.66 -15.63 -12.08
C SER A 52 0.99 -15.48 -13.57
N PHE A 53 1.00 -14.23 -14.04
CA PHE A 53 1.63 -13.86 -15.30
C PHE A 53 2.78 -12.89 -14.97
N SER A 54 4.00 -13.28 -15.33
CA SER A 54 5.14 -12.36 -15.39
C SER A 54 5.50 -12.21 -16.85
N THR A 55 5.53 -10.98 -17.36
CA THR A 55 6.08 -10.68 -18.69
C THR A 55 7.61 -10.75 -18.70
N LEU A 56 8.24 -10.77 -17.52
CA LEU A 56 9.67 -10.93 -17.36
C LEU A 56 10.02 -12.42 -17.40
N SER A 57 10.80 -12.79 -18.41
CA SER A 57 11.41 -14.11 -18.52
C SER A 57 12.60 -14.21 -17.56
N GLY A 58 12.62 -15.23 -16.70
CA GLY A 58 13.74 -15.52 -15.82
C GLY A 58 13.34 -16.05 -14.44
N GLY A 59 14.34 -16.49 -13.67
CA GLY A 59 14.18 -16.85 -12.26
C GLY A 59 14.36 -15.65 -11.33
N THR A 60 14.39 -15.91 -10.02
CA THR A 60 14.65 -14.88 -9.00
C THR A 60 16.00 -14.22 -9.22
N PRO A 61 16.07 -12.89 -9.43
CA PRO A 61 17.34 -12.19 -9.56
C PRO A 61 18.10 -12.24 -8.22
N LEU A 62 19.37 -12.65 -8.28
CA LEU A 62 20.27 -12.64 -7.12
C LEU A 62 21.21 -11.44 -7.20
N ARG A 63 21.56 -10.90 -6.03
CA ARG A 63 22.55 -9.84 -5.87
C ARG A 63 23.83 -10.43 -5.28
N GLU A 64 24.99 -10.00 -5.77
CA GLU A 64 26.29 -10.35 -5.17
C GLU A 64 26.42 -9.81 -3.74
N ASP A 65 27.09 -10.58 -2.88
CA ASP A 65 27.36 -10.21 -1.48
C ASP A 65 28.60 -9.31 -1.36
N LEU A 66 28.50 -8.10 -1.92
CA LEU A 66 29.55 -7.09 -1.87
C LEU A 66 29.07 -5.86 -1.09
N PRO A 67 29.88 -5.34 -0.14
CA PRO A 67 29.55 -4.10 0.56
C PRO A 67 29.63 -2.90 -0.38
N LYS A 68 28.74 -1.92 -0.18
CA LYS A 68 28.78 -0.62 -0.87
C LYS A 68 28.86 0.47 0.19
N GLU A 69 29.99 1.18 0.21
CA GLU A 69 30.22 2.28 1.15
C GLU A 69 30.19 3.60 0.40
N ASP A 70 29.16 4.40 0.64
CA ASP A 70 29.06 5.77 0.14
C ASP A 70 28.59 6.68 1.29
N SER A 71 29.52 7.48 1.80
CA SER A 71 29.30 8.40 2.92
C SER A 71 28.31 9.53 2.60
N SER A 72 27.98 9.74 1.32
CA SER A 72 27.02 10.77 0.90
C SER A 72 25.55 10.34 1.03
N ILE A 73 25.29 9.04 1.17
CA ILE A 73 23.93 8.48 1.22
C ILE A 73 23.12 9.07 2.37
N VAL A 74 23.67 9.10 3.58
CA VAL A 74 22.96 9.60 4.77
C VAL A 74 22.52 11.06 4.56
N LYS A 75 23.46 11.91 4.14
CA LYS A 75 23.18 13.32 3.86
C LYS A 75 22.16 13.50 2.73
N SER A 76 22.26 12.70 1.66
CA SER A 76 21.32 12.74 0.53
C SER A 76 19.91 12.37 0.95
N ILE A 77 19.75 11.30 1.74
CA ILE A 77 18.44 10.85 2.24
C ILE A 77 17.83 11.90 3.17
N LEU A 78 18.58 12.32 4.21
CA LEU A 78 18.08 13.24 5.23
C LEU A 78 17.79 14.65 4.67
N SER A 79 18.38 15.03 3.53
CA SER A 79 18.02 16.28 2.85
C SER A 79 16.56 16.35 2.38
N ASN A 80 15.85 15.22 2.29
CA ASN A 80 14.45 15.15 1.88
C ASN A 80 13.45 15.33 3.04
N THR A 81 13.92 15.54 4.27
CA THR A 81 13.06 15.74 5.44
C THR A 81 13.48 16.97 6.23
N SER A 82 12.49 17.66 6.80
CA SER A 82 12.72 18.73 7.78
C SER A 82 12.84 18.20 9.21
N TYR A 83 12.57 16.91 9.43
CA TYR A 83 12.54 16.26 10.73
C TYR A 83 13.68 15.26 10.85
N ALA A 84 14.89 15.80 11.02
CA ALA A 84 16.09 15.00 11.25
C ALA A 84 17.01 15.67 12.29
N GLU A 85 17.62 14.86 13.16
CA GLU A 85 18.57 15.28 14.19
C GLU A 85 19.57 14.14 14.44
N ASP A 86 20.86 14.48 14.58
CA ASP A 86 21.95 13.52 14.82
C ASP A 86 21.97 12.29 13.89
N ASP A 87 21.67 12.48 12.60
CA ASP A 87 21.53 11.43 11.57
C ASP A 87 20.33 10.46 11.78
N PHE A 88 19.35 10.84 12.60
CA PHE A 88 18.09 10.11 12.82
C PHE A 88 16.89 10.88 12.25
N PHE A 89 15.83 10.14 11.90
CA PHE A 89 14.51 10.71 11.64
C PHE A 89 13.78 10.98 12.96
N ILE A 90 13.23 12.18 13.10
CA ILE A 90 12.40 12.53 14.25
C ILE A 90 10.95 12.15 13.94
N VAL A 91 10.38 11.28 14.76
CA VAL A 91 8.98 10.84 14.67
C VAL A 91 8.31 10.91 16.04
N PRO A 92 6.97 11.03 16.12
CA PRO A 92 6.26 10.92 17.38
C PRO A 92 6.61 9.61 18.09
N ALA A 93 6.83 9.67 19.41
CA ALA A 93 7.08 8.48 20.21
C ALA A 93 5.88 7.53 20.12
N ILE A 94 6.15 6.24 20.01
CA ILE A 94 5.11 5.21 20.06
C ILE A 94 4.67 5.10 21.52
N ILE A 95 3.45 5.56 21.79
CA ILE A 95 2.80 5.48 23.10
C ILE A 95 1.69 4.43 22.98
N GLU A 96 1.63 3.50 23.93
CA GLU A 96 0.58 2.48 24.04
C GLU A 96 -0.64 3.00 24.83
#